data_AF-A0A9P8I5X0-F1
#
_entry.id   AF-A0A9P8I5X0-F1
#
_cell.length_a   1.000
_cell.length_b   1.000
_cell.length_c   1.000
_cell.angle_alpha   90.00
_cell.angle_beta   90.00
_cell.angle_gamma   90.00
#
_symmetry.space_group_name_H-M   'P 1'
#
loop_
_entity.id
_entity.type
_entity.pdbx_description
1 polymer ?
#
loop_
_entity_poly.entity_id
_entity_poly.type
_entity_poly.pdbx_seq_one_letter_code
_entity_poly.pdbx_strand_id
1 'polypeptide(L)'
;MVSTASNDLFRNRLGIWWVRAGVVLVIFPVVVVALKSPSVLQIFLISDLVSASVIPVLCIGLSDKFYWWRGFEVVVGGLGGILTIFIFGTIYFGSALEGAKLILLERGLYAEDWSAFGAFVAAPIGGLLWGFGALLARLSFQYTHAKFKHERFDALDRPAPLDPDIHEGDPMYVESSGGGKFF
;
A
#
# COMPACT_ATOMS: atom_id res chain seq x y z
N MET A 1 -6.43 -7.61 -14.07
CA MET A 1 -5.50 -7.93 -12.98
C MET A 1 -4.34 -8.83 -13.41
N VAL A 2 -4.57 -10.02 -14.00
CA VAL A 2 -3.45 -10.90 -14.42
C VAL A 2 -2.58 -10.28 -15.52
N SER A 3 -3.16 -9.55 -16.49
CA SER A 3 -2.39 -8.82 -17.51
C SER A 3 -1.56 -7.69 -16.91
N THR A 4 -2.15 -6.89 -16.01
CA THR A 4 -1.46 -5.82 -15.26
C THR A 4 -0.31 -6.37 -14.42
N ALA A 5 -0.54 -7.47 -13.68
CA ALA A 5 0.50 -8.12 -12.88
C ALA A 5 1.61 -8.73 -13.75
N SER A 6 1.28 -9.32 -14.90
CA SER A 6 2.27 -9.83 -15.85
C SER A 6 3.08 -8.70 -16.49
N ASN A 7 2.47 -7.53 -16.71
CA ASN A 7 3.14 -6.38 -17.29
C ASN A 7 4.06 -5.68 -16.27
N ASP A 8 3.54 -5.39 -15.07
CA ASP A 8 4.25 -4.64 -14.03
C ASP A 8 5.33 -5.47 -13.34
N LEU A 9 5.08 -6.77 -13.12
CA LEU A 9 5.99 -7.64 -12.38
C LEU A 9 7.00 -8.37 -13.29
N PHE A 10 6.60 -8.69 -14.53
CA PHE A 10 7.41 -9.49 -15.45
C PHE A 10 7.85 -8.76 -16.74
N ARG A 11 7.60 -7.44 -16.84
CA ARG A 11 8.03 -6.60 -17.98
C ARG A 11 7.73 -7.23 -19.35
N ASN A 12 6.58 -7.87 -19.47
CA ASN A 12 6.12 -8.53 -20.70
C ASN A 12 7.06 -9.64 -21.26
N ARG A 13 7.95 -10.21 -20.45
CA ARG A 13 8.83 -11.34 -20.83
C ARG A 13 8.14 -12.72 -20.73
N LEU A 14 6.93 -12.79 -20.15
CA LEU A 14 6.20 -14.05 -19.99
C LEU A 14 5.37 -14.35 -21.24
N GLY A 15 5.56 -15.54 -21.81
CA GLY A 15 4.75 -16.02 -22.92
C GLY A 15 3.27 -16.16 -22.55
N ILE A 16 2.38 -16.00 -23.54
CA ILE A 16 0.92 -16.02 -23.37
C ILE A 16 0.40 -17.28 -22.63
N TRP A 17 1.12 -18.41 -22.75
CA TRP A 17 0.80 -19.66 -22.06
C TRP A 17 0.88 -19.54 -20.53
N TRP A 18 1.86 -18.82 -20.01
CA TRP A 18 2.00 -18.59 -18.56
C TRP A 18 0.91 -17.65 -18.04
N VAL A 19 0.54 -16.64 -18.82
CA VAL A 19 -0.58 -15.75 -18.50
C VAL A 19 -1.89 -16.53 -18.40
N ARG A 20 -2.16 -17.44 -19.36
CA ARG A 20 -3.35 -18.30 -19.34
C ARG A 20 -3.36 -19.25 -18.13
N ALA A 21 -2.23 -19.88 -17.82
CA ALA A 21 -2.11 -20.72 -16.63
C ALA A 21 -2.36 -19.91 -15.35
N GLY A 22 -1.81 -18.69 -15.26
CA GLY A 22 -2.07 -17.77 -14.14
C GLY A 22 -3.54 -17.38 -14.00
N VAL A 23 -4.25 -17.17 -15.12
CA VAL A 23 -5.70 -16.92 -15.10
C VAL A 23 -6.45 -18.11 -14.51
N VAL A 24 -6.18 -19.33 -14.96
CA VAL A 24 -6.84 -20.54 -14.42
C VAL A 24 -6.54 -20.72 -12.92
N LEU A 25 -5.29 -20.48 -12.52
CA LEU A 25 -4.86 -20.58 -11.12
C LEU A 25 -5.59 -19.57 -10.21
N VAL A 26 -5.90 -18.37 -10.71
CA VAL A 26 -6.69 -17.37 -9.97
C VAL A 26 -8.19 -17.69 -9.99
N ILE A 27 -8.72 -18.25 -11.08
CA ILE A 27 -10.15 -18.60 -11.19
C ILE A 27 -10.52 -19.69 -10.17
N PHE A 28 -9.70 -20.72 -9.99
CA PHE A 28 -10.02 -21.83 -9.09
C PHE A 28 -10.37 -21.39 -7.64
N PRO A 29 -9.51 -20.64 -6.92
CA PRO A 29 -9.84 -20.18 -5.57
C PRO A 29 -11.02 -19.21 -5.55
N VAL A 30 -11.20 -18.37 -6.58
CA VAL A 30 -12.37 -17.48 -6.69
C VAL A 30 -13.66 -18.29 -6.77
N VAL A 31 -13.69 -19.36 -7.55
CA VAL A 31 -14.85 -20.27 -7.63
C VAL A 31 -15.09 -20.99 -6.31
N VAL A 32 -14.04 -21.50 -5.66
CA VAL A 32 -14.15 -22.16 -4.35
C VAL A 32 -14.73 -21.21 -3.29
N VAL A 33 -14.27 -19.96 -3.27
CA VAL A 33 -14.79 -18.92 -2.37
C VAL A 33 -16.25 -18.59 -2.72
N ALA A 34 -16.60 -18.45 -4.01
CA ALA A 34 -17.97 -18.19 -4.43
C ALA A 34 -18.94 -19.31 -4.02
N LEU A 35 -18.51 -20.58 -4.11
CA LEU A 35 -19.32 -21.73 -3.68
C LEU A 35 -19.53 -21.79 -2.16
N LYS A 36 -18.69 -21.14 -1.36
CA LYS A 36 -18.87 -21.01 0.09
C LYS A 36 -19.91 -19.95 0.48
N SER A 37 -20.58 -19.34 -0.51
CA SER A 37 -21.64 -18.34 -0.34
C SER A 37 -21.30 -17.18 0.63
N PRO A 38 -20.12 -16.54 0.53
CA PRO A 38 -19.91 -15.26 1.21
C PRO A 38 -20.91 -14.23 0.70
N SER A 39 -21.43 -13.40 1.61
CA SER A 39 -22.34 -12.34 1.20
C SER A 39 -21.62 -11.33 0.31
N VAL A 40 -22.27 -10.90 -0.78
CA VAL A 40 -21.74 -9.87 -1.68
C VAL A 40 -21.38 -8.61 -0.90
N LEU A 41 -22.19 -8.26 0.11
CA LEU A 41 -21.95 -7.16 1.03
C LEU A 41 -20.60 -7.27 1.75
N GLN A 42 -20.26 -8.45 2.29
CA GLN A 42 -19.02 -8.64 3.03
C GLN A 42 -17.79 -8.50 2.13
N ILE A 43 -17.86 -8.99 0.90
CA ILE A 43 -16.77 -8.81 -0.08
C ILE A 43 -16.54 -7.31 -0.34
N PHE A 44 -17.61 -6.54 -0.55
CA PHE A 44 -17.53 -5.09 -0.70
C PHE A 44 -16.95 -4.41 0.53
N LEU A 45 -17.38 -4.79 1.73
CA LEU A 45 -16.89 -4.21 2.99
C LEU A 45 -15.42 -4.50 3.24
N ILE A 46 -14.95 -5.72 2.95
CA ILE A 46 -13.52 -6.04 3.07
C ILE A 46 -12.71 -5.17 2.10
N SER A 47 -13.17 -5.03 0.85
CA SER A 47 -12.50 -4.20 -0.15
C SER A 47 -12.51 -2.72 0.23
N ASP A 48 -13.61 -2.23 0.80
CA ASP A 48 -13.74 -0.86 1.27
C ASP A 48 -12.86 -0.59 2.49
N LEU A 49 -12.77 -1.54 3.42
CA LEU A 49 -11.88 -1.44 4.59
C LEU A 49 -10.41 -1.36 4.19
N VAL A 50 -9.98 -2.20 3.24
CA VAL A 50 -8.63 -2.11 2.66
C VAL A 50 -8.43 -0.76 1.97
N SER A 51 -9.42 -0.28 1.23
CA SER A 51 -9.37 1.03 0.59
C SER A 51 -9.25 2.17 1.61
N ALA A 52 -10.00 2.12 2.71
CA ALA A 52 -9.92 3.07 3.82
C ALA A 52 -8.53 3.11 4.48
N SER A 53 -7.81 1.99 4.50
CA SER A 53 -6.42 1.95 5.00
C SER A 53 -5.40 2.55 4.04
N VAL A 54 -5.57 2.36 2.72
CA VAL A 54 -4.57 2.73 1.71
C VAL A 54 -4.79 4.13 1.14
N ILE A 55 -6.05 4.51 0.86
CA ILE A 55 -6.39 5.75 0.15
C ILE A 55 -5.84 7.00 0.84
N PRO A 56 -5.98 7.21 2.16
CA PRO A 56 -5.47 8.43 2.80
C PRO A 56 -3.96 8.62 2.60
N VAL A 57 -3.21 7.53 2.71
CA VAL A 57 -1.75 7.53 2.56
C VAL A 57 -1.35 7.75 1.09
N LEU A 58 -2.10 7.14 0.19
CA LEU A 58 -1.93 7.30 -1.26
C LEU A 58 -2.25 8.74 -1.72
N CYS A 59 -3.29 9.37 -1.19
CA CYS A 59 -3.62 10.78 -1.47
C CYS A 59 -2.47 11.72 -1.08
N ILE A 60 -1.77 11.46 0.03
CA ILE A 60 -0.59 12.23 0.42
C ILE A 60 0.55 12.01 -0.59
N GLY A 61 0.83 10.76 -0.95
CA GLY A 61 1.90 10.42 -1.90
C GLY A 61 1.68 10.99 -3.31
N LEU A 62 0.44 11.04 -3.77
CA LEU A 62 0.06 11.59 -5.08
C LEU A 62 0.13 13.12 -5.13
N SER A 63 0.12 13.81 -3.99
CA SER A 63 0.22 15.27 -3.99
C SER A 63 1.66 15.73 -4.25
N ASP A 64 1.83 16.61 -5.23
CA ASP A 64 3.14 17.20 -5.59
C ASP A 64 3.73 18.07 -4.47
N LYS A 65 2.89 18.50 -3.52
CA LYS A 65 3.34 19.24 -2.33
C LYS A 65 4.17 18.36 -1.40
N PHE A 66 3.91 17.05 -1.37
CA PHE A 66 4.59 16.08 -0.51
C PHE A 66 5.63 15.28 -1.31
N TYR A 67 6.60 15.98 -1.89
CA TYR A 67 7.67 15.37 -2.70
C TYR A 67 8.58 14.42 -1.90
N TRP A 68 8.65 14.59 -0.58
CA TRP A 68 9.37 13.68 0.33
C TRP A 68 8.63 12.36 0.60
N TRP A 69 7.36 12.22 0.19
CA TRP A 69 6.58 11.00 0.37
C TRP A 69 6.84 10.05 -0.81
N ARG A 70 7.32 8.84 -0.53
CA ARG A 70 7.65 7.82 -1.53
C ARG A 70 6.65 6.67 -1.47
N GLY A 71 6.70 5.79 -2.47
CA GLY A 71 5.91 4.56 -2.51
C GLY A 71 6.12 3.68 -1.27
N PHE A 72 7.31 3.72 -0.65
CA PHE A 72 7.60 2.99 0.59
C PHE A 72 6.64 3.37 1.73
N GLU A 73 6.43 4.66 1.99
CA GLU A 73 5.50 5.10 3.04
C GLU A 73 4.05 4.74 2.72
N VAL A 74 3.68 4.72 1.44
CA VAL A 74 2.35 4.27 1.00
C VAL A 74 2.12 2.79 1.30
N VAL A 75 3.11 1.94 1.02
CA VAL A 75 3.02 0.49 1.30
C VAL A 75 2.99 0.22 2.80
N VAL A 76 3.90 0.84 3.57
CA VAL A 76 3.95 0.66 5.03
C VAL A 76 2.70 1.23 5.70
N GLY A 77 2.20 2.38 5.22
CA GLY A 77 0.95 2.95 5.69
C GLY A 77 -0.24 2.03 5.40
N GLY A 78 -0.40 1.56 4.16
CA GLY A 78 -1.50 0.64 3.81
C GLY A 78 -1.51 -0.64 4.65
N LEU A 79 -0.36 -1.33 4.75
CA LEU A 79 -0.22 -2.54 5.57
C LEU A 79 -0.38 -2.24 7.07
N GLY A 80 0.14 -1.10 7.53
CA GLY A 80 0.02 -0.63 8.90
C GLY A 80 -1.42 -0.30 9.30
N GLY A 81 -2.24 0.22 8.39
CA GLY A 81 -3.67 0.42 8.61
C GLY A 81 -4.39 -0.90 8.86
N ILE A 82 -4.15 -1.92 8.03
CA ILE A 82 -4.71 -3.27 8.22
C ILE A 82 -4.25 -3.87 9.56
N LEU A 83 -2.95 -3.72 9.90
CA LEU A 83 -2.41 -4.18 11.18
C LEU A 83 -3.06 -3.45 12.37
N THR A 84 -3.37 -2.16 12.23
CA THR A 84 -4.01 -1.39 13.30
C THR A 84 -5.44 -1.88 13.56
N ILE A 85 -6.17 -2.31 12.54
CA ILE A 85 -7.48 -2.96 12.69
C ILE A 85 -7.35 -4.25 13.51
N PHE A 86 -6.33 -5.07 13.22
CA PHE A 86 -6.04 -6.29 13.97
C PHE A 86 -5.75 -5.99 15.46
N ILE A 87 -4.89 -5.00 15.72
CA ILE A 87 -4.54 -4.58 17.08
C ILE A 87 -5.79 -4.07 17.81
N PHE A 88 -6.58 -3.21 17.16
CA PHE A 88 -7.85 -2.72 17.70
C PHE A 88 -8.80 -3.87 18.03
N GLY A 89 -9.02 -4.80 17.10
CA GLY A 89 -9.91 -5.94 17.32
C GLY A 89 -9.41 -6.88 18.42
N THR A 90 -8.10 -7.09 18.52
CA THR A 90 -7.49 -7.89 19.59
C THR A 90 -7.71 -7.26 20.96
N ILE A 91 -7.61 -5.93 21.07
CA ILE A 91 -7.87 -5.20 22.31
C ILE A 91 -9.37 -5.18 22.63
N TYR A 92 -10.22 -4.97 21.63
CA TYR A 92 -11.67 -4.85 21.79
C TYR A 92 -12.31 -6.18 22.24
N PHE A 93 -11.90 -7.30 21.65
CA PHE A 93 -12.44 -8.63 21.95
C PHE A 93 -11.60 -9.42 22.97
N GLY A 94 -10.41 -8.93 23.33
CA GLY A 94 -9.47 -9.65 24.20
C GLY A 94 -8.88 -10.92 23.57
N SER A 95 -9.05 -11.13 22.27
CA SER A 95 -8.63 -12.34 21.55
C SER A 95 -8.05 -12.00 20.19
N ALA A 96 -6.84 -12.50 19.91
CA ALA A 96 -6.18 -12.33 18.62
C ALA A 96 -6.96 -13.00 17.47
N LEU A 97 -7.63 -14.12 17.74
CA LEU A 97 -8.43 -14.81 16.74
C LEU A 97 -9.63 -13.95 16.31
N GLU A 98 -10.30 -13.29 17.27
CA GLU A 98 -11.41 -12.40 16.98
C GLU A 98 -10.94 -11.11 16.28
N GLY A 99 -9.77 -10.60 16.65
CA GLY A 99 -9.14 -9.48 15.95
C GLY A 99 -8.85 -9.78 14.48
N ALA A 100 -8.36 -10.98 14.15
CA ALA A 100 -8.15 -11.40 12.75
C ALA A 100 -9.47 -11.52 11.98
N LYS A 101 -10.52 -12.04 12.62
CA LYS A 101 -11.86 -12.14 12.03
C LYS A 101 -12.51 -10.78 11.78
N LEU A 102 -12.18 -9.78 12.61
CA LEU A 102 -12.65 -8.41 12.42
C LEU A 102 -12.11 -7.78 11.12
N ILE A 103 -10.89 -8.12 10.69
CA ILE A 103 -10.34 -7.66 9.39
C ILE A 103 -11.23 -8.11 8.24
N LEU A 104 -11.80 -9.32 8.33
CA LEU A 104 -12.70 -9.88 7.33
C LEU A 104 -14.16 -9.44 7.50
N LEU A 105 -14.45 -8.58 8.49
CA LEU A 105 -15.79 -8.24 8.94
C LEU A 105 -16.71 -9.48 8.97
N GLU A 106 -16.25 -10.57 9.60
CA GLU A 106 -17.00 -11.85 9.59
C GLU A 106 -18.41 -11.72 10.20
N ARG A 107 -18.59 -10.80 11.16
CA ARG A 107 -19.90 -10.48 11.77
C ARG A 107 -20.74 -9.48 10.94
N GLY A 108 -20.20 -8.96 9.84
CA GLY A 108 -20.85 -7.96 9.00
C GLY A 108 -20.83 -6.54 9.58
N LEU A 109 -21.52 -5.61 8.91
CA LEU A 109 -21.63 -4.21 9.33
C LEU A 109 -22.68 -3.97 10.43
N TYR A 110 -23.68 -4.85 10.51
CA TYR A 110 -24.84 -4.75 11.42
C TYR A 110 -24.74 -5.70 12.61
N ALA A 111 -23.52 -5.98 13.05
CA ALA A 111 -23.34 -6.69 14.31
C ALA A 111 -23.84 -5.81 15.47
N GLU A 112 -24.25 -6.42 16.57
CA GLU A 112 -24.73 -5.69 17.76
C GLU A 112 -23.61 -4.93 18.51
N ASP A 113 -22.38 -4.90 17.97
CA ASP A 113 -21.20 -4.29 18.55
C ASP A 113 -20.60 -3.15 17.71
N TRP A 114 -19.87 -2.25 18.37
CA TRP A 114 -19.22 -1.08 17.74
C TRP A 114 -17.90 -1.43 17.04
N SER A 115 -17.57 -2.71 16.90
CA SER A 115 -16.27 -3.16 16.38
C SER A 115 -16.11 -2.86 14.90
N ALA A 116 -17.18 -2.97 14.09
CA ALA A 116 -17.12 -2.65 12.67
C ALA A 116 -16.84 -1.15 12.46
N PHE A 117 -17.52 -0.28 13.19
CA PHE A 117 -17.24 1.16 13.19
C PHE A 117 -15.79 1.44 13.61
N GLY A 118 -15.34 0.82 14.71
CA GLY A 118 -13.97 0.96 15.18
C GLY A 118 -12.93 0.52 14.15
N ALA A 119 -13.19 -0.55 13.38
CA ALA A 119 -12.32 -0.99 12.29
C ALA A 119 -12.20 0.05 11.18
N PHE A 120 -13.32 0.66 10.74
CA PHE A 120 -13.32 1.71 9.72
C PHE A 120 -12.66 3.02 10.17
N VAL A 121 -12.60 3.28 11.47
CA VAL A 121 -11.86 4.43 12.04
C VAL A 121 -10.38 4.09 12.25
N ALA A 122 -10.07 2.89 12.73
CA ALA A 122 -8.71 2.41 12.96
C ALA A 122 -7.91 2.26 11.67
N ALA A 123 -8.55 1.86 10.57
CA ALA A 123 -7.91 1.68 9.27
C ALA A 123 -7.20 2.95 8.73
N PRO A 124 -7.88 4.10 8.54
CA PRO A 124 -7.24 5.32 8.03
C PRO A 124 -6.27 5.94 9.04
N ILE A 125 -6.63 5.95 10.33
CA ILE A 125 -5.76 6.51 11.38
C ILE A 125 -4.47 5.69 11.50
N GLY A 126 -4.60 4.37 11.57
CA GLY A 126 -3.48 3.45 11.57
C GLY A 126 -2.61 3.63 10.34
N GLY A 127 -3.23 3.72 9.15
CA GLY A 127 -2.48 3.88 7.92
C GLY A 127 -1.64 5.15 7.87
N LEU A 128 -2.20 6.27 8.35
CA LEU A 128 -1.44 7.51 8.49
C LEU A 128 -0.33 7.41 9.53
N LEU A 129 -0.62 6.87 10.72
CA LEU A 129 0.38 6.73 11.79
C LEU A 129 1.58 5.88 11.35
N TRP A 130 1.33 4.74 10.72
CA TRP A 130 2.39 3.88 10.19
C TRP A 130 3.12 4.52 9.00
N GLY A 131 2.41 5.24 8.11
CA GLY A 131 3.01 5.99 7.03
C GLY A 131 3.96 7.10 7.52
N PHE A 132 3.54 7.89 8.51
CA PHE A 132 4.38 8.90 9.15
C PHE A 132 5.52 8.27 9.96
N GLY A 133 5.26 7.14 10.62
CA GLY A 133 6.30 6.37 11.32
C GLY A 133 7.39 5.89 10.36
N ALA A 134 7.01 5.38 9.18
CA ALA A 134 7.93 4.99 8.13
C ALA A 134 8.75 6.17 7.61
N LEU A 135 8.10 7.32 7.39
CA LEU A 135 8.77 8.55 6.99
C LEU A 135 9.81 8.98 8.03
N LEU A 136 9.44 9.00 9.31
CA LEU A 136 10.35 9.36 10.41
C LEU A 136 11.53 8.38 10.51
N ALA A 137 11.27 7.08 10.37
CA ALA A 137 12.32 6.07 10.39
C ALA A 137 13.31 6.26 9.24
N ARG A 138 12.80 6.48 8.02
CA ARG A 138 13.63 6.74 6.83
C ARG A 138 14.46 8.02 6.99
N LEU A 139 13.83 9.10 7.43
CA LEU A 139 14.47 10.39 7.61
C LEU A 139 15.56 10.32 8.69
N SER A 140 15.29 9.62 9.80
CA SER A 140 16.25 9.40 10.88
C SER A 140 17.45 8.56 10.42
N PHE A 141 17.21 7.52 9.62
CA PHE A 141 18.29 6.71 9.05
C PHE A 141 19.17 7.53 8.09
N GLN A 142 18.56 8.30 7.18
CA GLN A 142 19.30 9.16 6.26
C GLN A 142 20.07 10.27 6.98
N TYR A 143 19.48 10.85 8.02
CA TYR A 143 20.12 11.87 8.85
C TYR A 143 21.33 11.31 9.61
N THR A 144 21.19 10.15 10.25
CA THR A 144 22.30 9.51 10.98
C THR A 144 23.42 9.10 10.03
N HIS A 145 23.09 8.50 8.89
CA HIS A 145 24.06 8.11 7.88
C HIS A 145 24.82 9.33 7.29
N ALA A 146 24.13 10.43 6.97
CA ALA A 146 24.76 11.66 6.50
C ALA A 146 25.69 12.27 7.56
N LYS A 147 25.28 12.23 8.84
CA LYS A 147 26.12 12.69 9.96
C LYS A 147 27.39 11.84 10.13
N PHE A 148 27.32 10.53 9.92
CA PHE A 148 28.51 9.68 9.95
C PHE A 148 29.44 9.91 8.75
N LYS A 149 28.88 10.16 7.56
CA LYS A 149 29.65 10.40 6.33
C LYS A 149 30.09 11.85 6.10
N HIS A 150 29.67 12.79 6.95
CA HIS A 150 29.87 14.23 6.75
C HIS A 150 29.30 14.74 5.41
N GLU A 151 28.26 14.09 4.91
CA GLU A 151 27.56 14.46 3.69
C GLU A 151 26.37 15.39 4.01
N ARG A 152 25.95 16.20 3.04
CA ARG A 152 24.78 17.07 3.19
C ARG A 152 23.50 16.22 3.19
N PHE A 153 22.55 16.62 4.03
CA PHE A 153 21.25 15.96 4.11
C PHE A 153 20.30 16.48 3.02
N ASP A 154 20.21 15.76 1.91
CA ASP A 154 19.45 16.19 0.72
C ASP A 154 18.07 15.53 0.61
N ALA A 155 17.66 14.72 1.60
CA ALA A 155 16.44 13.92 1.51
C ALA A 155 15.12 14.73 1.52
N LEU A 156 15.19 16.00 1.91
CA LEU A 156 14.09 16.97 1.85
C LEU A 156 14.30 18.00 0.73
N ASP A 157 15.28 17.82 -0.15
CA ASP A 157 15.43 18.70 -1.30
C ASP A 157 14.41 18.32 -2.38
N ARG A 158 13.83 19.34 -3.03
CA ARG A 158 12.92 19.13 -4.15
C ARG A 158 13.68 18.50 -5.31
N PRO A 159 13.11 17.51 -6.01
CA PRO A 159 13.71 17.01 -7.24
C PRO A 159 13.88 18.16 -8.24
N ALA A 160 15.03 18.20 -8.92
CA ALA A 160 15.32 19.21 -9.94
C ALA A 160 14.23 19.15 -11.04
N PRO A 161 13.79 20.30 -11.58
CA PRO A 161 12.87 20.31 -12.72
C PRO A 161 13.47 19.49 -13.87
N LEU A 162 12.66 18.62 -14.49
CA LEU A 162 13.03 18.05 -15.79
C LEU A 162 13.09 19.21 -16.78
N ASP A 163 14.27 19.45 -17.34
CA ASP A 163 14.49 20.50 -18.33
C ASP A 163 13.63 20.19 -19.57
N PRO A 164 12.68 21.06 -19.96
CA PRO A 164 11.78 20.81 -21.08
C PRO A 164 12.47 20.88 -22.46
N ASP A 165 13.74 21.31 -22.51
CA ASP A 165 14.49 21.57 -23.75
C ASP A 165 15.26 20.34 -24.28
N ILE A 166 15.07 19.14 -23.72
CA ILE A 166 15.70 17.92 -24.25
C ILE A 166 14.89 17.42 -25.45
N HIS A 167 15.32 17.87 -26.63
CA HIS A 167 14.84 17.43 -27.93
C HIS A 167 14.94 15.90 -28.10
N GLU A 168 13.89 15.36 -28.73
CA GLU A 168 13.69 13.98 -29.15
C GLU A 168 14.82 13.52 -30.11
N GLY A 169 16.00 13.18 -29.58
CA GLY A 169 17.12 12.75 -30.42
C GLY A 169 18.47 12.53 -29.75
N ASP A 170 18.74 13.09 -28.57
CA ASP A 170 20.03 12.90 -27.92
C ASP A 170 20.06 11.65 -27.01
N PRO A 171 21.10 10.79 -27.09
CA PRO A 171 21.26 9.67 -26.18
C PRO A 171 21.58 10.22 -24.77
N MET A 172 20.53 10.39 -23.97
CA MET A 172 20.63 10.70 -22.55
C MET A 172 21.28 9.55 -21.79
N TYR A 173 22.59 9.62 -21.60
CA TYR A 173 23.23 9.06 -20.40
C TYR A 173 22.93 9.99 -19.22
N VAL A 174 21.67 10.03 -18.80
CA VAL A 174 21.35 10.49 -17.45
C VAL A 174 21.45 9.27 -16.57
N GLU A 175 22.51 9.26 -15.77
CA GLU A 175 22.66 8.36 -14.63
C GLU A 175 21.55 8.69 -13.61
N SER A 176 20.35 8.23 -13.93
CA SER A 176 19.16 8.27 -13.09
C SER A 176 19.38 7.30 -11.92
N SER A 177 20.18 7.72 -10.94
CA SER A 177 20.22 7.09 -9.62
C SER A 177 19.02 7.49 -8.74
N GLY A 178 18.01 8.15 -9.31
CA GLY A 178 16.77 8.48 -8.62
C GLY A 178 15.66 7.56 -9.09
N GLY A 179 15.43 6.46 -8.35
CA GLY A 179 14.20 5.70 -8.45
C GLY A 179 13.01 6.67 -8.40
N GLY A 180 12.13 6.58 -9.39
CA GLY A 180 10.93 7.41 -9.46
C GLY A 180 10.15 7.30 -8.16
N LYS A 181 9.22 8.22 -7.89
CA LYS A 181 8.46 8.30 -6.62
C LYS A 181 7.82 6.96 -6.15
N PHE A 182 7.72 5.97 -7.03
CA PHE A 182 7.17 4.62 -6.80
C PHE A 182 8.21 3.46 -6.82
N PHE A 183 9.52 3.73 -6.95
CA PHE A 183 10.60 2.74 -6.95
C PHE A 183 11.79 3.17 -6.07
#